data_AF-A0A0D0DP35-F1
#
_entry.id   AF-A0A0D0DP35-F1
#
_cell.length_a   1.000
_cell.length_b   1.000
_cell.length_c   1.000
_cell.angle_alpha   90.00
_cell.angle_beta   90.00
_cell.angle_gamma   90.00
#
_symmetry.space_group_name_H-M   'P 1'
#
loop_
_entity.id
_entity.type
_entity.pdbx_description
1 polymer ?
#
loop_
_entity_poly.entity_id
_entity_poly.type
_entity_poly.pdbx_seq_one_letter_code
_entity_poly.pdbx_strand_id
1 'polypeptide(L)'
;ATTDAAPNSFKTEYHPKSSHATLYEPFSAFGQWTSPKAITDDEPWAPFLSQADFEFAEITHASAMSKEQVDKLLCLVWRISSRHLIMCIRNVQFERHTVPVTQKKQELKFEVYFWSLWDWAMDLLQDPLLTPNFVWDAQRLYKHNGDHFEHFIHEPWTADHWWNIQ
;
A
#
# COMPACT_ATOMS: atom_id res chain seq x y z
N ALA A 1 -15.57 -36.04 -5.42
CA ALA A 1 -14.28 -36.68 -5.64
C ALA A 1 -13.31 -36.08 -4.64
N THR A 2 -12.85 -36.88 -3.69
CA THR A 2 -11.95 -36.46 -2.60
C THR A 2 -10.61 -36.13 -3.23
N THR A 3 -10.24 -34.84 -3.23
CA THR A 3 -8.93 -34.40 -3.70
C THR A 3 -7.90 -34.94 -2.71
N ASP A 4 -7.26 -36.06 -3.04
CA ASP A 4 -6.11 -36.57 -2.27
C ASP A 4 -5.05 -35.48 -2.24
N ALA A 5 -4.87 -34.90 -1.07
CA ALA A 5 -3.90 -33.84 -0.86
C ALA A 5 -2.50 -34.41 -1.04
N ALA A 6 -1.70 -33.80 -1.93
CA ALA A 6 -0.32 -34.22 -2.13
C ALA A 6 0.47 -34.07 -0.82
N PRO A 7 1.34 -35.03 -0.46
CA PRO A 7 2.00 -35.05 0.85
C PRO A 7 2.95 -33.87 1.12
N ASN A 8 3.29 -33.10 0.09
CA ASN A 8 4.13 -31.90 0.17
C ASN A 8 3.36 -30.66 -0.30
N SER A 9 2.20 -30.40 0.31
CA SER A 9 1.35 -29.26 -0.02
C SER A 9 0.98 -28.40 1.19
N PHE A 10 0.79 -27.12 0.93
CA PHE A 10 0.10 -26.19 1.80
C PHE A 10 -1.39 -26.18 1.44
N LYS A 11 -2.21 -25.94 2.44
CA LYS A 11 -3.65 -25.77 2.31
C LYS A 11 -4.04 -24.43 2.91
N THR A 12 -4.74 -23.61 2.14
CA THR A 12 -5.27 -22.31 2.55
C THR A 12 -6.79 -22.42 2.60
N GLU A 13 -7.34 -22.37 3.81
CA GLU A 13 -8.79 -22.25 4.01
C GLU A 13 -9.16 -20.79 4.14
N TYR A 14 -10.15 -20.35 3.37
CA TYR A 14 -10.69 -19.00 3.47
C TYR A 14 -11.94 -18.97 4.33
N HIS A 15 -12.20 -17.83 4.97
CA HIS A 15 -13.38 -17.66 5.80
C HIS A 15 -14.70 -17.90 5.02
N PRO A 16 -15.72 -18.58 5.57
CA PRO A 16 -16.96 -18.88 4.84
C PRO A 16 -17.67 -17.65 4.24
N LYS A 17 -17.47 -16.46 4.82
CA LYS A 17 -18.03 -15.21 4.32
C LYS A 17 -17.35 -14.68 3.06
N SER A 18 -16.09 -15.07 2.80
CA SER A 18 -15.34 -14.59 1.63
C SER A 18 -15.78 -15.28 0.33
N SER A 19 -16.52 -16.39 0.42
CA SER A 19 -16.94 -17.20 -0.74
C SER A 19 -15.79 -17.77 -1.58
N HIS A 20 -14.56 -17.76 -1.06
CA HIS A 20 -13.40 -18.38 -1.70
C HIS A 20 -13.32 -19.88 -1.38
N ALA A 21 -12.98 -20.68 -2.38
CA ALA A 21 -12.75 -22.12 -2.19
C ALA A 21 -11.41 -22.40 -1.51
N THR A 22 -11.32 -23.51 -0.77
CA THR A 22 -10.05 -23.97 -0.20
C THR A 22 -9.02 -24.21 -1.29
N LEU A 23 -7.84 -23.61 -1.14
CA LEU A 23 -6.73 -23.70 -2.07
C LEU A 23 -5.68 -24.71 -1.56
N TYR A 24 -5.10 -25.49 -2.48
CA TYR A 24 -4.00 -26.40 -2.19
C TYR A 24 -2.84 -26.07 -3.12
N GLU A 25 -1.66 -25.82 -2.55
CA GLU A 25 -0.47 -25.41 -3.30
C GLU A 25 0.72 -26.31 -2.93
N PRO A 26 1.55 -26.72 -3.91
CA PRO A 26 2.77 -27.44 -3.59
C PRO A 26 3.75 -26.53 -2.85
N PHE A 27 4.64 -27.12 -2.04
CA PHE A 27 5.66 -26.37 -1.28
C PHE A 27 6.52 -25.45 -2.15
N SER A 28 6.75 -25.79 -3.41
CA SER A 28 7.54 -24.98 -4.33
C SER A 28 6.84 -23.70 -4.80
N ALA A 29 5.50 -23.67 -4.81
CA ALA A 29 4.71 -22.54 -5.29
C ALA A 29 4.26 -21.60 -4.16
N PHE A 30 4.08 -22.14 -2.95
CA PHE A 30 3.61 -21.37 -1.81
C PHE A 30 4.58 -20.23 -1.46
N GLY A 31 4.05 -19.00 -1.39
CA GLY A 31 4.85 -17.79 -1.13
C GLY A 31 5.59 -17.24 -2.36
N GLN A 32 5.39 -17.80 -3.56
CA GLN A 32 5.85 -17.14 -4.79
C GLN A 32 4.91 -16.00 -5.15
N TRP A 33 5.35 -14.77 -4.92
CA TRP A 33 4.67 -13.59 -5.45
C TRP A 33 5.00 -13.51 -6.94
N THR A 34 4.03 -13.80 -7.81
CA THR A 34 4.16 -13.45 -9.23
C THR A 34 4.11 -11.94 -9.32
N SER A 35 5.27 -11.28 -9.30
CA SER A 35 5.35 -9.90 -9.76
C SER A 35 4.66 -9.84 -11.13
N PRO A 36 3.74 -8.88 -11.37
CA PRO A 36 3.22 -8.67 -12.72
C PRO A 36 4.40 -8.63 -13.67
N LYS A 37 4.36 -9.40 -14.77
CA LYS A 37 5.37 -9.26 -15.81
C LYS A 37 5.29 -7.82 -16.28
N ALA A 38 6.31 -7.04 -15.97
CA ALA A 38 6.42 -5.67 -16.45
C ALA A 38 6.26 -5.70 -17.97
N ILE A 39 5.30 -4.95 -18.49
CA ILE A 39 5.24 -4.65 -19.91
C ILE A 39 6.50 -3.83 -20.16
N THR A 40 7.52 -4.43 -20.78
CA THR A 40 8.68 -3.70 -21.28
C THR A 40 8.25 -3.01 -22.56
N ASP A 41 7.71 -1.80 -22.39
CA ASP A 41 7.77 -0.77 -23.43
C ASP A 41 9.17 -0.16 -23.34
N ASP A 42 9.93 -0.22 -24.44
CA ASP A 42 11.31 0.26 -24.46
C ASP A 42 11.37 1.81 -24.41
N GLU A 43 10.30 2.50 -24.82
CA GLU A 43 10.19 3.96 -24.79
C GLU A 43 8.74 4.43 -24.49
N PRO A 44 8.22 4.20 -23.28
CA PRO A 44 6.85 4.55 -22.90
C PRO A 44 6.58 6.06 -22.92
N TRP A 45 7.63 6.87 -23.01
CA TRP A 45 7.57 8.34 -23.08
C TRP A 45 7.39 8.87 -24.51
N ALA A 46 7.39 8.04 -25.56
CA ALA A 46 7.04 8.51 -26.91
C ALA A 46 5.58 9.01 -26.94
N PRO A 47 5.26 10.18 -27.53
CA PRO A 47 6.02 10.93 -28.55
C PRO A 47 6.92 12.05 -28.01
N PHE A 48 7.19 12.12 -26.71
CA PHE A 48 8.04 13.15 -26.12
C PHE A 48 9.52 12.87 -26.42
N LEU A 49 10.32 13.94 -26.50
CA LEU A 49 11.75 13.87 -26.86
C LEU A 49 12.60 13.19 -25.79
N SER A 50 12.16 13.22 -24.53
CA SER A 50 12.82 12.57 -23.41
C SER A 50 11.81 12.11 -22.36
N GLN A 51 12.21 11.14 -21.55
CA GLN A 51 11.43 10.69 -20.40
C GLN A 51 11.14 11.83 -19.42
N ALA A 52 12.11 12.75 -19.20
CA ALA A 52 11.93 13.88 -18.31
C ALA A 52 10.88 14.88 -18.83
N ASP A 53 10.82 15.09 -20.15
CA ASP A 53 9.77 15.92 -20.76
C ASP A 53 8.39 15.29 -20.62
N PHE A 54 8.30 13.95 -20.76
CA PHE A 54 7.09 13.20 -20.51
C PHE A 54 6.64 13.29 -19.05
N GLU A 55 7.52 13.03 -18.09
CA GLU A 55 7.21 13.12 -16.65
C GLU A 55 6.80 14.54 -16.25
N PHE A 56 7.48 15.56 -16.78
CA PHE A 56 7.09 16.95 -16.54
C PHE A 56 5.72 17.27 -17.16
N ALA A 57 5.48 16.83 -18.41
CA ALA A 57 4.20 16.99 -19.07
C ALA A 57 3.08 16.25 -18.32
N GLU A 58 3.34 15.05 -17.81
CA GLU A 58 2.42 14.27 -17.01
C GLU A 58 2.08 15.00 -15.71
N ILE A 59 3.07 15.49 -14.96
CA ILE A 59 2.85 16.24 -13.71
C ILE A 59 2.05 17.51 -13.98
N THR A 60 2.41 18.27 -15.02
CA THR A 60 1.72 19.53 -15.35
C THR A 60 0.29 19.28 -15.80
N HIS A 61 0.05 18.22 -16.58
CA HIS A 61 -1.27 17.79 -17.01
C HIS A 61 -2.12 17.25 -15.85
N ALA A 62 -1.58 16.35 -15.04
CA ALA A 62 -2.25 15.78 -13.86
C ALA A 62 -2.61 16.85 -12.83
N SER A 63 -1.79 17.89 -12.72
CA SER A 63 -2.04 19.05 -11.84
C SER A 63 -2.94 20.12 -12.49
N ALA A 64 -3.45 19.87 -13.71
CA ALA A 64 -4.29 20.78 -14.48
C ALA A 64 -3.73 22.21 -14.60
N MET A 65 -2.41 22.33 -14.77
CA MET A 65 -1.74 23.63 -14.79
C MET A 65 -2.12 24.41 -16.04
N SER A 66 -2.41 25.70 -15.87
CA SER A 66 -2.54 26.62 -17.00
C SER A 66 -1.17 26.90 -17.62
N LYS A 67 -1.16 27.35 -18.88
CA LYS A 67 0.07 27.74 -19.57
C LYS A 67 0.91 28.74 -18.75
N GLU A 68 0.26 29.73 -18.14
CA GLU A 68 0.94 30.72 -17.29
C GLU A 68 1.58 30.10 -16.05
N GLN A 69 0.97 29.07 -15.46
CA GLN A 69 1.51 28.37 -14.30
C GLN A 69 2.70 27.50 -14.68
N VAL A 70 2.62 26.81 -15.82
CA VAL A 70 3.72 26.01 -16.37
C VAL A 70 4.93 26.90 -16.66
N ASP A 71 4.72 28.06 -17.31
CA ASP A 71 5.79 29.01 -17.61
C ASP A 71 6.47 29.54 -16.34
N LYS A 72 5.68 29.85 -15.30
CA LYS A 72 6.20 30.27 -13.98
C LYS A 72 7.00 29.16 -13.30
N LEU A 73 6.53 27.92 -13.35
CA LEU A 73 7.21 26.77 -12.76
C LEU A 73 8.54 26.49 -13.48
N LEU A 74 8.54 26.49 -14.81
CA LEU A 74 9.76 26.37 -15.60
C LEU A 74 10.74 27.49 -15.23
N CYS A 75 10.29 28.74 -15.23
CA CYS A 75 11.11 29.88 -14.82
C CYS A 75 11.72 29.70 -13.43
N LEU A 76 10.97 29.12 -12.48
CA LEU A 76 11.46 28.82 -11.14
C LEU A 76 12.54 27.74 -11.17
N VAL A 77 12.29 26.61 -11.85
CA VAL A 77 13.25 25.51 -12.00
C VAL A 77 14.54 25.98 -12.68
N TRP A 78 14.44 26.77 -13.74
CA TRP A 78 15.59 27.37 -14.42
C TRP A 78 16.39 28.31 -13.51
N ARG A 79 15.70 29.15 -12.71
CA ARG A 79 16.36 30.02 -11.72
C ARG A 79 17.06 29.22 -10.62
N ILE A 80 16.44 28.13 -10.18
CA ILE A 80 17.01 27.22 -9.18
C ILE A 80 18.23 26.50 -9.73
N SER A 81 18.15 25.94 -10.94
CA SER A 81 19.27 25.31 -11.65
C SER A 81 20.43 26.29 -11.85
N SER A 82 20.12 27.56 -12.16
CA SER A 82 21.12 28.61 -12.29
C SER A 82 21.75 29.04 -10.95
N ARG A 83 21.11 28.74 -9.81
CA ARG A 83 21.49 29.26 -8.47
C ARG A 83 21.72 28.20 -7.39
N HIS A 84 21.70 26.90 -7.72
CA HIS A 84 21.91 25.78 -6.77
C HIS A 84 21.03 25.87 -5.50
N LEU A 85 19.72 26.14 -5.65
CA LEU A 85 18.78 26.13 -4.52
C LEU A 85 18.09 24.77 -4.36
N ILE A 86 17.96 24.24 -3.15
CA ILE A 86 17.30 22.95 -2.88
C ILE A 86 15.87 23.21 -2.37
N MET A 87 14.85 22.60 -3.00
CA MET A 87 13.47 22.58 -2.50
C MET A 87 13.13 21.19 -1.97
N CYS A 88 12.64 21.08 -0.73
CA CYS A 88 12.16 19.83 -0.13
C CYS A 88 10.63 19.68 -0.20
N ILE A 89 10.18 18.43 -0.34
CA ILE A 89 8.81 17.99 -0.71
C ILE A 89 7.97 17.54 0.49
N ARG A 90 6.65 17.74 0.35
CA ARG A 90 5.44 17.19 1.05
C ARG A 90 5.00 17.84 2.36
N ASN A 91 3.99 18.72 2.22
CA ASN A 91 3.09 19.14 3.29
C ASN A 91 2.21 17.96 3.74
N VAL A 92 2.64 17.23 4.77
CA VAL A 92 1.71 16.46 5.59
C VAL A 92 0.95 17.48 6.43
N GLN A 93 -0.35 17.67 6.20
CA GLN A 93 -1.15 18.61 6.98
C GLN A 93 -1.46 18.00 8.35
N PHE A 94 -0.63 18.31 9.33
CA PHE A 94 -0.93 17.97 10.72
C PHE A 94 -2.02 18.89 11.26
N GLU A 95 -3.05 18.30 11.86
CA GLU A 95 -4.08 19.03 12.58
C GLU A 95 -3.58 19.40 13.97
N ARG A 96 -3.84 20.65 14.39
CA ARG A 96 -3.49 21.13 15.73
C ARG A 96 -4.70 20.97 16.65
N HIS A 97 -4.52 20.27 17.76
CA HIS A 97 -5.55 20.10 18.76
C HIS A 97 -4.98 20.33 20.17
N THR A 98 -5.76 20.97 21.02
CA THR A 98 -5.40 21.19 22.42
C THR A 98 -6.06 20.14 23.28
N VAL A 99 -5.26 19.30 23.93
CA VAL A 99 -5.78 18.28 24.86
C VAL A 99 -5.69 18.85 26.29
N PRO A 100 -6.83 19.07 26.97
CA PRO A 100 -6.83 19.41 28.38
C PRO A 100 -6.57 18.14 29.21
N VAL A 101 -5.54 18.19 30.06
CA VAL A 101 -5.20 17.12 30.99
C VAL A 101 -5.25 17.67 32.40
N THR A 102 -6.14 17.12 33.23
CA THR A 102 -6.24 17.50 34.64
C THR A 102 -5.22 16.70 35.45
N GLN A 103 -4.19 17.37 35.96
CA GLN A 103 -3.20 16.74 36.82
C GLN A 103 -3.16 17.45 38.18
N LYS A 104 -3.37 16.70 39.28
CA LYS A 104 -3.36 17.22 40.66
C LYS A 104 -4.20 18.49 40.89
N LYS A 105 -5.43 18.53 40.33
CA LYS A 105 -6.37 19.68 40.39
C LYS A 105 -5.94 20.93 39.61
N GLN A 106 -4.90 20.85 38.78
CA GLN A 106 -4.56 21.86 37.78
C GLN A 106 -4.93 21.37 36.37
N GLU A 107 -5.56 22.23 35.57
CA GLU A 107 -5.77 21.97 34.14
C GLU A 107 -4.53 22.39 33.36
N LEU A 108 -3.85 21.41 32.75
CA LEU A 108 -2.74 21.63 31.84
C LEU A 108 -3.25 21.47 30.41
N LYS A 109 -2.96 22.43 29.54
CA LYS A 109 -3.33 22.39 28.13
C LYS A 109 -2.08 22.09 27.31
N PHE A 110 -2.09 20.98 26.58
CA PHE A 110 -1.02 20.60 25.68
C PHE A 110 -1.47 20.78 24.24
N GLU A 111 -0.70 21.52 23.46
CA GLU A 111 -0.87 21.58 22.01
C GLU A 111 -0.22 20.34 21.39
N VAL A 112 -1.00 19.54 20.69
CA VAL A 112 -0.56 18.34 20.00
C VAL A 112 -0.88 18.51 18.52
N TYR A 113 0.09 18.16 17.68
CA TYR A 113 -0.08 18.04 16.24
C TYR A 113 -0.20 16.56 15.91
N PHE A 114 -1.26 16.18 15.22
CA PHE A 114 -1.45 14.79 14.82
C PHE A 114 -2.02 14.71 13.41
N TRP A 115 -1.88 13.53 12.81
CA TRP A 115 -2.54 13.20 11.57
C TRP A 115 -3.61 12.15 11.90
N SER A 116 -4.82 12.37 11.39
CA SER A 116 -5.91 11.39 11.47
C SER A 116 -5.46 10.05 10.90
N LEU A 117 -5.39 9.03 11.76
CA LEU A 117 -5.06 7.67 11.33
C LEU A 117 -6.09 7.12 10.34
N TRP A 118 -7.34 7.58 10.43
CA TRP A 118 -8.38 7.20 9.49
C TRP A 118 -8.11 7.77 8.10
N ASP A 119 -7.76 9.05 8.00
CA ASP A 119 -7.46 9.67 6.71
C ASP A 119 -6.19 9.08 6.10
N TRP A 120 -5.16 8.85 6.92
CA TRP A 120 -3.97 8.12 6.48
C TRP A 120 -4.30 6.71 5.98
N ALA A 121 -5.17 5.97 6.68
CA ALA A 121 -5.60 4.65 6.23
C ALA A 121 -6.39 4.74 4.90
N MET A 122 -7.30 5.72 4.76
CA MET A 122 -8.04 5.93 3.51
C MET A 122 -7.11 6.27 2.34
N ASP A 123 -6.09 7.10 2.57
CA ASP A 123 -5.07 7.42 1.56
C ASP A 123 -4.36 6.15 1.05
N LEU A 124 -4.01 5.23 1.96
CA LEU A 124 -3.40 3.95 1.58
C LEU A 124 -4.37 3.05 0.80
N LEU A 125 -5.65 3.05 1.14
CA LEU A 125 -6.66 2.25 0.44
C LEU A 125 -6.96 2.79 -0.96
N GLN A 126 -6.83 4.09 -1.14
CA GLN A 126 -7.03 4.77 -2.42
C GLN A 126 -5.82 4.69 -3.35
N ASP A 127 -4.64 4.32 -2.83
CA ASP A 127 -3.44 4.15 -3.64
C ASP A 127 -3.53 2.88 -4.50
N PRO A 128 -3.70 3.00 -5.83
CA PRO A 128 -3.88 1.84 -6.71
C PRO A 128 -2.65 0.93 -6.77
N LEU A 129 -1.47 1.39 -6.33
CA LEU A 129 -0.26 0.57 -6.24
C LEU A 129 -0.27 -0.33 -4.99
N LEU A 130 -0.95 0.10 -3.93
CA LEU A 130 -1.02 -0.63 -2.66
C LEU A 130 -2.28 -1.49 -2.58
N THR A 131 -3.42 -1.03 -3.10
CA THR A 131 -4.72 -1.75 -3.06
C THR A 131 -4.60 -3.25 -3.40
N PRO A 132 -3.86 -3.67 -4.45
CA PRO A 132 -3.76 -5.09 -4.83
C PRO A 132 -3.02 -5.97 -3.81
N ASN A 133 -2.24 -5.38 -2.91
CA ASN A 133 -1.42 -6.10 -1.93
C ASN A 133 -2.13 -6.24 -0.57
N PHE A 134 -3.29 -5.61 -0.37
CA PHE A 134 -4.06 -5.76 0.86
C PHE A 134 -4.76 -7.12 0.91
N VAL A 135 -4.61 -7.79 2.06
CA VAL A 135 -5.33 -9.03 2.36
C VAL A 135 -6.52 -8.71 3.26
N TRP A 136 -7.72 -8.85 2.71
CA TRP A 136 -8.97 -8.50 3.40
C TRP A 136 -9.57 -9.68 4.15
N ASP A 137 -9.50 -10.87 3.54
CA ASP A 137 -10.13 -12.06 4.07
C ASP A 137 -9.21 -12.81 5.03
N ALA A 138 -9.80 -13.24 6.14
CA ALA A 138 -9.20 -14.18 7.06
C ALA A 138 -8.95 -15.51 6.37
N GLN A 139 -7.76 -16.02 6.64
CA GLN A 139 -7.27 -17.28 6.08
C GLN A 139 -6.82 -18.17 7.24
N ARG A 140 -6.80 -19.48 7.01
CA ARG A 140 -6.11 -20.44 7.88
C ARG A 140 -5.17 -21.25 7.03
N LEU A 141 -3.91 -21.26 7.43
CA LEU A 141 -2.85 -21.91 6.68
C LEU A 141 -2.48 -23.22 7.35
N TYR A 142 -2.41 -24.27 6.55
CA TYR A 142 -2.04 -25.60 7.00
C TYR A 142 -0.89 -26.14 6.18
N LYS A 143 0.05 -26.82 6.82
CA LYS A 143 1.17 -27.52 6.18
C LYS A 143 0.99 -29.02 6.35
N HIS A 144 1.15 -29.78 5.27
CA HIS A 144 1.13 -31.24 5.36
C HIS A 144 2.48 -31.77 5.90
N ASN A 145 2.46 -32.56 6.97
CA ASN A 145 3.67 -33.12 7.60
C ASN A 145 3.95 -34.58 7.23
N GLY A 146 3.26 -35.11 6.22
CA GLY A 146 3.38 -36.51 5.75
C GLY A 146 2.22 -37.40 6.20
N ASP A 147 1.63 -37.10 7.36
CA ASP A 147 0.46 -37.82 7.88
C ASP A 147 -0.82 -36.97 7.88
N HIS A 148 -0.73 -35.72 8.31
CA HIS A 148 -1.86 -34.81 8.43
C HIS A 148 -1.44 -33.35 8.22
N PHE A 149 -2.45 -32.48 8.12
CA PHE A 149 -2.29 -31.04 8.03
C PHE A 149 -2.22 -30.41 9.42
N GLU A 150 -1.15 -29.67 9.68
CA GLU A 150 -0.98 -28.88 10.89
C GLU A 150 -1.19 -27.39 10.60
N HIS A 151 -2.01 -26.73 11.41
CA HIS A 151 -2.29 -25.30 11.30
C HIS A 151 -1.08 -24.49 11.79
N PHE A 152 -0.73 -23.42 11.07
CA PHE A 152 0.32 -22.49 11.48
C PHE A 152 -0.08 -21.04 11.20
N ILE A 153 0.50 -20.13 11.97
CA ILE A 153 0.28 -18.69 11.84
C ILE A 153 1.52 -18.07 11.22
N HIS A 154 1.35 -17.34 10.13
CA HIS A 154 2.42 -16.61 9.46
C HIS A 154 2.22 -15.10 9.54
N GLU A 155 0.99 -14.65 9.28
CA GLU A 155 0.59 -13.25 9.22
C GLU A 155 -0.65 -13.00 10.09
N PRO A 156 -0.93 -11.75 10.52
CA PRO A 156 -2.07 -11.46 11.40
C PRO A 156 -3.43 -11.96 10.87
N TRP A 157 -3.64 -11.90 9.55
CA TRP A 157 -4.87 -12.38 8.90
C TRP A 157 -4.97 -13.91 8.80
N THR A 158 -3.91 -14.63 9.17
CA THR A 158 -3.87 -16.10 9.22
C THR A 158 -4.17 -16.67 10.62
N ALA A 159 -4.33 -15.79 11.62
CA ALA A 159 -4.55 -16.16 13.00
C ALA A 159 -6.03 -16.32 13.34
N ASP A 160 -6.32 -17.12 14.37
CA ASP A 160 -7.69 -17.42 14.81
C ASP A 160 -8.49 -16.18 15.23
N HIS A 161 -7.82 -15.14 15.75
CA HIS A 161 -8.53 -13.95 16.22
C HIS A 161 -9.18 -13.20 15.05
N TRP A 162 -8.45 -13.01 13.95
CA TRP A 162 -8.99 -12.37 12.75
C TRP A 162 -10.11 -13.21 12.13
N TRP A 163 -9.94 -14.54 12.09
CA TRP A 163 -10.98 -15.48 11.67
C TRP A 163 -12.27 -15.35 12.48
N ASN A 164 -12.16 -15.21 13.80
CA ASN A 164 -13.33 -15.12 14.68
C ASN A 164 -14.04 -13.76 14.62
N ILE A 165 -13.33 -12.70 14.21
CA ILE A 165 -13.91 -11.36 14.06
C ILE A 165 -14.74 -11.27 12.78
N GLN A 166 -14.30 -11.92 11.69
CA GLN A 166 -14.90 -11.75 10.35
C GLN A 166 -16.32 -12.27 10.23
#